data_AF-A0A091N149-F1
#
_entry.id   AF-A0A091N149-F1
#
_cell.length_a   1.000
_cell.length_b   1.000
_cell.length_c   1.000
_cell.angle_alpha   90.00
_cell.angle_beta   90.00
_cell.angle_gamma   90.00
#
_symmetry.space_group_name_H-M   'P 1'
#
loop_
_entity.id
_entity.type
_entity.pdbx_description
1 polymer ?
#
loop_
_entity_poly.entity_id
_entity_poly.type
_entity_poly.pdbx_seq_one_letter_code
_entity_poly.pdbx_strand_id
1 'polypeptide(L)'
;LVAWNVPTQDCKPRFQVSLDFSIFDLQASPNEGFVGQNLTIFYKERLGLYPYYTSQHVAVNGGVPQNTPITLQVAKSFRPKQLWGFYLFPDCYNHDYSKNKESYTGQCPDVEKTRNDQLAWLWRESMALYPSIYLDLLLASTPNSRKFVRARVMEAMRISQQHHDGYSLPVFVYTRPTYIRRLNVLSQPDLISTIGESAALGAAGAIFWGDADFTKNRESCQIMKNYLEGDLGRYIVNVTTAAQLCSMKLCEGRGRCLRQDSTADVFLHLNSTSFQLRRRDGDHPQHPLFWAEGHLSAADI
;
A
#
# COMPACT_ATOMS: atom_id res chain seq x y z
N LEU A 1 5.17 -5.04 6.83
CA LEU A 1 3.72 -5.23 6.98
C LEU A 1 3.06 -5.24 5.60
N VAL A 2 2.28 -6.25 5.27
CA VAL A 2 1.41 -6.30 4.10
C VAL A 2 0.01 -6.66 4.55
N ALA A 3 -0.95 -5.78 4.27
CA ALA A 3 -2.35 -5.96 4.63
C ALA A 3 -3.20 -6.23 3.39
N TRP A 4 -4.11 -7.19 3.49
CA TRP A 4 -5.15 -7.47 2.51
C TRP A 4 -6.48 -6.85 2.97
N ASN A 5 -6.89 -5.74 2.37
CA ASN A 5 -8.12 -5.01 2.66
C ASN A 5 -9.03 -4.92 1.42
N VAL A 6 -9.30 -6.09 0.84
CA VAL A 6 -10.13 -6.28 -0.35
C VAL A 6 -11.38 -7.06 0.08
N PRO A 7 -12.59 -6.78 -0.45
CA PRO A 7 -13.83 -7.38 0.04
C PRO A 7 -14.04 -8.88 -0.34
N THR A 8 -12.97 -9.68 -0.43
CA THR A 8 -12.96 -11.10 -0.81
C THR A 8 -13.69 -12.05 0.15
N GLN A 9 -14.10 -11.59 1.34
CA GLN A 9 -14.89 -12.41 2.26
C GLN A 9 -16.22 -12.88 1.66
N ASP A 10 -16.73 -12.17 0.65
CA ASP A 10 -17.97 -12.53 -0.03
C ASP A 10 -17.79 -13.73 -0.99
N CYS A 11 -16.56 -14.06 -1.39
CA CYS A 11 -16.28 -15.09 -2.39
C CYS A 11 -16.64 -16.51 -1.94
N LYS A 12 -16.33 -16.87 -0.69
CA LYS A 12 -16.62 -18.21 -0.15
C LYS A 12 -18.11 -18.48 -0.01
N PRO A 13 -18.91 -17.67 0.74
CA PRO A 13 -20.33 -17.95 0.93
C PRO A 13 -21.14 -17.82 -0.36
N ARG A 14 -20.78 -16.93 -1.29
CA ARG A 14 -21.57 -16.69 -2.51
C ARG A 14 -21.19 -17.59 -3.68
N PHE A 15 -19.91 -17.95 -3.79
CA PHE A 15 -19.37 -18.62 -5.00
C PHE A 15 -18.51 -19.85 -4.71
N GLN A 16 -18.41 -20.27 -3.46
CA GLN A 16 -17.58 -21.40 -3.01
C GLN A 16 -16.08 -21.25 -3.35
N VAL A 17 -15.61 -20.02 -3.56
CA VAL A 17 -14.19 -19.73 -3.80
C VAL A 17 -13.56 -19.30 -2.48
N SER A 18 -12.72 -20.17 -1.91
CA SER A 18 -11.94 -19.87 -0.71
C SER A 18 -10.55 -19.38 -1.11
N LEU A 19 -10.13 -18.24 -0.56
CA LEU A 19 -8.79 -17.67 -0.75
C LEU A 19 -7.96 -17.91 0.50
N ASP A 20 -6.67 -18.16 0.32
CA ASP A 20 -5.71 -18.38 1.40
C ASP A 20 -4.88 -17.13 1.70
N PHE A 21 -5.13 -16.50 2.85
CA PHE A 21 -4.49 -15.25 3.25
C PHE A 21 -3.26 -15.42 4.16
N SER A 22 -2.77 -16.65 4.36
CA SER A 22 -1.71 -16.96 5.34
C SER A 22 -0.35 -16.29 5.09
N ILE A 23 -0.16 -15.66 3.93
CA ILE A 23 1.05 -14.88 3.58
C ILE A 23 0.96 -13.40 3.97
N PHE A 24 -0.23 -12.90 4.33
CA PHE A 24 -0.43 -11.51 4.72
C PHE A 24 -0.31 -11.37 6.22
N ASP A 25 0.30 -10.27 6.66
CA ASP A 25 0.41 -9.96 8.10
C ASP A 25 -0.97 -9.61 8.68
N LEU A 26 -1.83 -8.99 7.87
CA LEU A 26 -3.18 -8.56 8.26
C LEU A 26 -4.18 -8.86 7.16
N GLN A 27 -5.33 -9.39 7.55
CA GLN A 27 -6.50 -9.49 6.72
C GLN A 27 -7.59 -8.60 7.31
N ALA A 28 -8.21 -7.77 6.47
CA ALA A 28 -9.35 -6.96 6.82
C ALA A 28 -10.35 -6.90 5.65
N SER A 29 -11.55 -6.43 5.96
CA SER A 29 -12.59 -6.12 4.99
C SER A 29 -12.92 -4.63 5.03
N PRO A 30 -13.05 -3.98 3.87
CA PRO A 30 -13.53 -2.60 3.79
C PRO A 30 -15.07 -2.49 3.94
N ASN A 31 -15.79 -3.61 4.02
CA ASN A 31 -17.25 -3.61 4.13
C ASN A 31 -17.73 -3.17 5.51
N GLU A 32 -18.90 -2.53 5.57
CA GLU A 32 -19.44 -1.87 6.78
C GLU A 32 -19.63 -2.79 7.98
N GLY A 33 -20.05 -4.02 7.72
CA GLY A 33 -20.39 -4.98 8.78
C GLY A 33 -19.18 -5.57 9.50
N PHE A 34 -17.95 -5.22 9.11
CA PHE A 34 -16.73 -5.79 9.67
C PHE A 34 -16.06 -4.79 10.61
N VAL A 35 -16.21 -5.04 11.92
CA VAL A 35 -15.69 -4.18 13.01
C VAL A 35 -14.66 -4.92 13.86
N GLY A 36 -13.91 -4.20 14.69
CA GLY A 36 -12.90 -4.79 15.59
C GLY A 36 -11.67 -5.36 14.87
N GLN A 37 -11.42 -4.90 13.64
CA GLN A 37 -10.32 -5.36 12.80
C GLN A 37 -9.03 -4.58 13.11
N ASN A 38 -7.88 -5.22 12.86
CA ASN A 38 -6.56 -4.57 13.01
C ASN A 38 -6.31 -3.47 11.96
N LEU A 39 -7.09 -3.44 10.88
CA LEU A 39 -7.14 -2.37 9.90
C LEU A 39 -8.61 -2.04 9.65
N THR A 40 -8.97 -0.76 9.86
CA THR A 40 -10.34 -0.27 9.63
C THR A 40 -10.27 0.97 8.74
N ILE A 41 -11.07 0.97 7.67
CA ILE A 41 -11.24 2.14 6.80
C ILE A 41 -12.59 2.79 7.11
N PHE A 42 -12.57 4.10 7.33
CA PHE A 42 -13.78 4.90 7.49
C PHE A 42 -14.03 5.69 6.20
N TYR A 43 -15.03 5.28 5.44
CA TYR A 43 -15.52 6.10 4.32
C TYR A 43 -16.22 7.36 4.84
N LYS A 44 -16.39 8.37 3.98
CA LYS A 44 -16.88 9.70 4.37
C LYS A 44 -18.23 9.66 5.10
N GLU A 45 -19.05 8.64 4.84
CA GLU A 45 -20.36 8.43 5.47
C GLU A 45 -20.29 7.77 6.86
N ARG A 46 -19.10 7.28 7.27
CA ARG A 46 -18.94 6.39 8.44
C ARG A 46 -18.18 6.99 9.61
N LEU A 47 -17.64 8.21 9.49
CA LEU A 47 -16.89 8.85 10.57
C LEU A 47 -17.27 10.33 10.71
N GLY A 48 -18.24 10.58 11.58
CA GLY A 48 -18.75 11.92 11.86
C GLY A 48 -19.56 12.51 10.70
N LEU A 49 -19.65 13.84 10.67
CA LEU A 49 -20.40 14.59 9.67
C LEU A 49 -19.44 15.21 8.65
N TYR A 50 -18.92 14.40 7.74
CA TYR A 50 -17.97 14.88 6.73
C TYR A 50 -18.64 15.89 5.79
N PRO A 51 -18.11 17.12 5.64
CA PRO A 51 -18.64 18.13 4.72
C PRO A 51 -18.28 17.83 3.27
N TYR A 52 -19.26 17.91 2.36
CA TYR A 52 -19.02 17.76 0.92
C TYR A 52 -20.13 18.39 0.09
N TYR A 53 -19.88 18.57 -1.21
CA TYR A 53 -20.90 18.94 -2.20
C TYR A 53 -21.39 17.73 -2.98
N THR A 54 -22.70 17.63 -3.21
CA THR A 54 -23.28 16.64 -4.12
C THR A 54 -22.93 16.96 -5.58
N SER A 55 -23.23 16.05 -6.51
CA SER A 55 -23.07 16.31 -7.94
C SER A 55 -23.98 17.43 -8.46
N GLN A 56 -25.05 17.78 -7.74
CA GLN A 56 -25.91 18.93 -8.00
C GLN A 56 -25.41 20.21 -7.29
N HIS A 57 -24.18 20.22 -6.78
CA HIS A 57 -23.58 21.33 -6.03
C HIS A 57 -24.34 21.72 -4.75
N VAL A 58 -25.07 20.78 -4.15
CA VAL A 58 -25.77 21.00 -2.87
C VAL A 58 -24.81 20.70 -1.73
N ALA A 59 -24.69 21.64 -0.78
CA ALA A 59 -23.86 21.47 0.40
C ALA A 59 -24.47 20.45 1.36
N VAL A 60 -23.68 19.44 1.75
CA VAL A 60 -23.99 18.48 2.82
C VAL A 60 -23.03 18.74 3.97
N ASN A 61 -23.56 18.78 5.20
CA ASN A 61 -22.80 19.10 6.42
C ASN A 61 -21.98 20.41 6.32
N GLY A 62 -22.49 21.41 5.60
CA GLY A 62 -21.81 22.71 5.41
C GLY A 62 -20.87 22.78 4.20
N GLY A 63 -20.71 21.69 3.43
CA GLY A 63 -20.03 21.68 2.13
C GLY A 63 -18.50 21.69 2.19
N VAL A 64 -17.92 22.59 2.99
CA VAL A 64 -16.47 22.84 3.08
C VAL A 64 -15.87 22.52 4.45
N PRO A 65 -14.59 22.11 4.49
CA PRO A 65 -13.92 21.53 5.66
C PRO A 65 -13.29 22.54 6.65
N GLN A 66 -13.75 23.80 6.75
CA GLN A 66 -13.15 24.79 7.67
C GLN A 66 -13.09 24.36 9.16
N ASN A 67 -13.68 23.20 9.53
CA ASN A 67 -13.62 22.58 10.85
C ASN A 67 -12.91 21.19 10.90
N THR A 68 -12.18 20.75 9.87
CA THR A 68 -11.58 19.39 9.78
C THR A 68 -10.43 19.03 10.73
N PRO A 69 -9.64 19.93 11.34
CA PRO A 69 -8.58 19.56 12.29
C PRO A 69 -9.07 18.72 13.49
N ILE A 70 -10.36 18.84 13.83
CA ILE A 70 -10.97 18.18 14.98
C ILE A 70 -11.01 16.65 14.82
N THR A 71 -11.13 16.12 13.60
CA THR A 71 -11.39 14.68 13.41
C THR A 71 -10.24 13.80 13.89
N LEU A 72 -8.99 14.06 13.47
CA LEU A 72 -7.84 13.25 13.89
C LEU A 72 -7.54 13.44 15.37
N GLN A 73 -7.63 14.68 15.87
CA GLN A 73 -7.39 14.99 17.28
C GLN A 73 -8.36 14.21 18.18
N VAL A 74 -9.65 14.21 17.83
CA VAL A 74 -10.68 13.44 18.56
C VAL A 74 -10.44 11.95 18.41
N ALA A 75 -10.21 11.43 17.20
CA ALA A 75 -9.97 10.01 16.97
C ALA A 75 -8.78 9.48 17.79
N LYS A 76 -7.68 10.23 17.83
CA LYS A 76 -6.51 9.98 18.68
C LYS A 76 -6.88 9.91 20.16
N SER A 77 -7.68 10.85 20.66
CA SER A 77 -8.09 10.85 22.07
C SER A 77 -8.87 9.58 22.47
N PHE A 78 -9.71 9.05 21.57
CA PHE A 78 -10.48 7.83 21.81
C PHE A 78 -9.66 6.55 21.62
N ARG A 79 -8.68 6.55 20.72
CA ARG A 79 -7.85 5.38 20.36
C ARG A 79 -6.38 5.80 20.15
N PRO A 80 -5.66 6.14 21.23
CA PRO A 80 -4.32 6.76 21.14
C PRO A 80 -3.21 5.79 20.70
N LYS A 81 -3.50 4.49 20.63
CA LYS A 81 -2.54 3.46 20.20
C LYS A 81 -2.71 3.06 18.73
N GLN A 82 -3.62 3.70 18.00
CA GLN A 82 -3.90 3.37 16.60
C GLN A 82 -3.24 4.35 15.64
N LEU A 83 -2.84 3.87 14.47
CA LEU A 83 -2.12 4.65 13.46
C LEU A 83 -3.09 5.46 12.60
N TRP A 84 -3.67 6.52 13.16
CA TRP A 84 -4.58 7.41 12.44
C TRP A 84 -3.91 8.21 11.33
N GLY A 85 -4.62 8.37 10.21
CA GLY A 85 -4.21 9.19 9.08
C GLY A 85 -5.29 9.19 8.01
N PHE A 86 -5.20 10.10 7.06
CA PHE A 86 -6.13 10.13 5.93
C PHE A 86 -5.57 9.34 4.75
N TYR A 87 -6.42 8.48 4.18
CA TYR A 87 -6.17 7.88 2.87
C TYR A 87 -5.86 8.97 1.83
N LEU A 88 -5.00 8.62 0.86
CA LEU A 88 -4.50 9.44 -0.25
C LEU A 88 -3.35 10.38 0.12
N PHE A 89 -3.24 10.82 1.38
CA PHE A 89 -2.30 11.88 1.73
C PHE A 89 -0.92 11.38 2.20
N PRO A 90 0.16 12.11 1.84
CA PRO A 90 0.19 13.21 0.87
C PRO A 90 -0.01 12.73 -0.57
N ASP A 91 -0.58 13.58 -1.42
CA ASP A 91 -0.63 13.33 -2.87
C ASP A 91 0.51 14.12 -3.56
N CYS A 92 1.01 13.54 -4.64
CA CYS A 92 2.07 14.08 -5.50
C CYS A 92 1.50 14.75 -6.76
N TYR A 93 0.26 14.43 -7.15
CA TYR A 93 -0.42 14.92 -8.36
C TYR A 93 0.38 14.77 -9.68
N ASN A 94 1.27 13.79 -9.75
CA ASN A 94 2.14 13.50 -10.90
C ASN A 94 1.44 12.72 -12.04
N HIS A 95 0.24 13.16 -12.45
CA HIS A 95 -0.64 12.45 -13.39
C HIS A 95 -0.47 12.84 -14.88
N ASP A 96 0.53 13.66 -15.20
CA ASP A 96 0.78 14.16 -16.55
C ASP A 96 1.42 13.13 -17.50
N TYR A 97 1.67 11.90 -17.01
CA TYR A 97 2.15 10.76 -17.82
C TYR A 97 1.29 10.47 -19.06
N SER A 98 0.00 10.81 -19.01
CA SER A 98 -0.93 10.64 -20.14
C SER A 98 -0.65 11.61 -21.29
N LYS A 99 -0.08 12.78 -20.99
CA LYS A 99 0.25 13.83 -21.96
C LYS A 99 1.72 13.82 -22.36
N ASN A 100 2.60 13.41 -21.44
CA ASN A 100 4.05 13.57 -21.55
C ASN A 100 4.79 12.23 -21.54
N LYS A 101 4.29 11.19 -22.21
CA LYS A 101 4.78 9.80 -22.04
C LYS A 101 6.31 9.66 -22.16
N GLU A 102 6.94 10.35 -23.11
CA GLU A 102 8.39 10.26 -23.37
C GLU A 102 9.23 11.11 -22.41
N SER A 103 8.75 12.31 -22.05
CA SER A 103 9.44 13.25 -21.16
C SER A 103 9.04 13.11 -19.69
N TYR A 104 8.17 12.17 -19.35
CA TYR A 104 7.64 11.99 -18.00
C TYR A 104 8.75 11.65 -17.00
N THR A 105 8.89 12.51 -15.99
CA THR A 105 9.89 12.36 -14.92
C THR A 105 9.33 11.67 -13.68
N GLY A 106 8.01 11.68 -13.51
CA GLY A 106 7.35 11.22 -12.29
C GLY A 106 7.32 12.24 -11.15
N GLN A 107 8.09 13.33 -11.23
CA GLN A 107 8.24 14.27 -10.14
C GLN A 107 6.92 14.92 -9.74
N CYS A 108 6.72 15.12 -8.43
CA CYS A 108 5.62 15.94 -7.94
C CYS A 108 5.86 17.39 -8.38
N PRO A 109 4.85 18.08 -8.95
CA PRO A 109 5.01 19.50 -9.26
C PRO A 109 5.37 20.31 -8.01
N ASP A 110 6.27 21.30 -8.14
CA ASP A 110 6.77 22.07 -6.99
C ASP A 110 5.67 22.79 -6.22
N VAL A 111 4.61 23.22 -6.91
CA VAL A 111 3.42 23.82 -6.29
C VAL A 111 2.71 22.84 -5.36
N GLU A 112 2.70 21.55 -5.68
CA GLU A 112 2.03 20.53 -4.87
C GLU A 112 2.86 20.14 -3.66
N LYS A 113 4.19 20.11 -3.80
CA LYS A 113 5.10 19.99 -2.64
C LYS A 113 4.94 21.16 -1.67
N THR A 114 4.86 22.38 -2.20
CA THR A 114 4.62 23.60 -1.40
C THR A 114 3.27 23.55 -0.69
N ARG A 115 2.22 23.05 -1.35
CA ARG A 115 0.91 22.83 -0.72
C ARG A 115 0.95 21.76 0.35
N ASN A 116 1.69 20.66 0.13
CA ASN A 116 1.92 19.66 1.16
C ASN A 116 2.64 20.25 2.37
N ASP A 117 3.60 21.18 2.20
CA ASP A 117 4.25 21.86 3.32
C ASP A 117 3.25 22.71 4.14
N GLN A 118 2.28 23.34 3.48
CA GLN A 118 1.21 24.12 4.13
C GLN A 118 0.22 23.25 4.91
N LEU A 119 0.20 21.93 4.68
CA LEU A 119 -0.60 20.97 5.42
C LEU A 119 0.09 20.48 6.71
N ALA A 120 1.11 21.20 7.22
CA ALA A 120 1.81 20.87 8.47
C ALA A 120 0.86 20.55 9.65
N TRP A 121 -0.29 21.22 9.74
CA TRP A 121 -1.31 20.96 10.75
C TRP A 121 -1.88 19.53 10.67
N LEU A 122 -2.07 19.00 9.47
CA LEU A 122 -2.56 17.65 9.23
C LEU A 122 -1.52 16.61 9.62
N TRP A 123 -0.26 16.87 9.26
CA TRP A 123 0.86 15.96 9.52
C TRP A 123 1.13 15.80 11.01
N ARG A 124 1.06 16.90 11.79
CA ARG A 124 1.21 16.87 13.25
C ARG A 124 0.11 16.07 13.96
N GLU A 125 -1.09 16.06 13.40
CA GLU A 125 -2.21 15.26 13.93
C GLU A 125 -2.23 13.82 13.42
N SER A 126 -1.42 13.51 12.40
CA SER A 126 -1.32 12.16 11.84
C SER A 126 -0.37 11.28 12.66
N MET A 127 -0.67 9.99 12.73
CA MET A 127 0.16 8.95 13.35
C MET A 127 0.75 7.97 12.32
N ALA A 128 0.29 8.05 11.08
CA ALA A 128 0.85 7.38 9.91
C ALA A 128 0.43 8.12 8.62
N LEU A 129 1.13 7.87 7.52
CA LEU A 129 0.79 8.40 6.19
C LEU A 129 0.30 7.28 5.29
N TYR A 130 -0.71 7.58 4.47
CA TYR A 130 -1.41 6.60 3.64
C TYR A 130 -1.52 7.04 2.16
N PRO A 131 -0.39 7.31 1.47
CA PRO A 131 -0.41 7.72 0.08
C PRO A 131 -0.96 6.60 -0.80
N SER A 132 -1.80 6.95 -1.78
CA SER A 132 -2.24 6.01 -2.81
C SER A 132 -1.19 5.93 -3.91
N ILE A 133 -0.82 4.73 -4.37
CA ILE A 133 0.10 4.49 -5.48
C ILE A 133 -0.57 3.67 -6.59
N TYR A 134 -1.88 3.78 -6.73
CA TYR A 134 -2.64 3.00 -7.69
C TYR A 134 -2.18 3.26 -9.12
N LEU A 135 -1.90 2.20 -9.87
CA LEU A 135 -1.45 2.31 -11.26
C LEU A 135 -2.62 2.34 -12.24
N ASP A 136 -2.56 3.27 -13.18
CA ASP A 136 -3.39 3.26 -14.38
C ASP A 136 -2.82 2.26 -15.40
N LEU A 137 -3.72 1.65 -16.19
CA LEU A 137 -3.34 0.71 -17.23
C LEU A 137 -2.42 1.34 -18.29
N LEU A 138 -2.48 2.67 -18.48
CA LEU A 138 -1.55 3.40 -19.36
C LEU A 138 -0.08 3.29 -18.92
N LEU A 139 0.16 3.00 -17.64
CA LEU A 139 1.51 2.84 -17.08
C LEU A 139 1.96 1.37 -17.08
N ALA A 140 1.08 0.42 -17.41
CA ALA A 140 1.32 -1.01 -17.28
C ALA A 140 2.63 -1.44 -17.97
N SER A 141 3.51 -2.04 -17.17
CA SER A 141 4.79 -2.61 -17.58
C SER A 141 5.72 -1.60 -18.26
N THR A 142 5.60 -0.31 -17.91
CA THR A 142 6.48 0.76 -18.42
C THR A 142 7.42 1.28 -17.33
N PRO A 143 8.59 1.83 -17.68
CA PRO A 143 9.45 2.53 -16.71
C PRO A 143 8.75 3.69 -15.99
N ASN A 144 7.71 4.27 -16.62
CA ASN A 144 6.93 5.35 -16.03
C ASN A 144 6.07 4.89 -14.85
N SER A 145 5.69 3.61 -14.74
CA SER A 145 5.02 3.10 -13.53
C SER A 145 5.91 3.25 -12.31
N ARG A 146 7.20 2.92 -12.45
CA ARG A 146 8.18 3.08 -11.38
C ARG A 146 8.40 4.55 -11.02
N LYS A 147 8.59 5.43 -12.01
CA LYS A 147 8.74 6.88 -11.78
C LYS A 147 7.52 7.46 -11.04
N PHE A 148 6.32 7.06 -11.44
CA PHE A 148 5.06 7.50 -10.82
C PHE A 148 5.00 7.09 -9.34
N VAL A 149 5.27 5.82 -9.03
CA VAL A 149 5.25 5.31 -7.65
C VAL A 149 6.38 5.91 -6.81
N ARG A 150 7.61 5.91 -7.34
CA ARG A 150 8.81 6.43 -6.65
C ARG A 150 8.59 7.83 -6.12
N ALA A 151 8.09 8.74 -6.95
CA ALA A 151 7.86 10.12 -6.54
C ALA A 151 6.78 10.25 -5.45
N ARG A 152 5.71 9.46 -5.53
CA ARG A 152 4.63 9.45 -4.51
C ARG A 152 5.12 8.92 -3.17
N VAL A 153 5.91 7.84 -3.18
CA VAL A 153 6.52 7.31 -1.96
C VAL A 153 7.55 8.27 -1.40
N MET A 154 8.42 8.85 -2.24
CA MET A 154 9.43 9.82 -1.79
C MET A 154 8.80 11.08 -1.19
N GLU A 155 7.69 11.58 -1.72
CA GLU A 155 6.98 12.70 -1.12
C GLU A 155 6.39 12.35 0.25
N ALA A 156 5.82 11.15 0.40
CA ALA A 156 5.37 10.68 1.70
C ALA A 156 6.53 10.48 2.70
N MET A 157 7.69 9.98 2.24
CA MET A 157 8.88 9.85 3.07
C MET A 157 9.45 11.22 3.47
N ARG A 158 9.39 12.21 2.59
CA ARG A 158 9.78 13.59 2.89
C ARG A 158 8.91 14.18 4.00
N ILE A 159 7.57 14.08 3.86
CA ILE A 159 6.63 14.57 4.88
C ILE A 159 6.77 13.81 6.20
N SER A 160 6.99 12.50 6.14
CA SER A 160 7.17 11.63 7.32
C SER A 160 8.27 12.11 8.26
N GLN A 161 9.33 12.74 7.73
CA GLN A 161 10.52 13.14 8.49
C GLN A 161 10.51 14.61 8.97
N GLN A 162 9.56 15.44 8.52
CA GLN A 162 9.64 16.90 8.68
C GLN A 162 8.79 17.49 9.82
N HIS A 163 7.79 16.77 10.33
CA HIS A 163 6.73 17.39 11.14
C HIS A 163 6.60 16.87 12.58
N HIS A 164 7.51 16.00 13.01
CA HIS A 164 7.53 15.43 14.36
C HIS A 164 8.95 15.42 14.93
N ASP A 165 9.09 15.84 16.20
CA ASP A 165 10.37 15.88 16.88
C ASP A 165 10.73 14.49 17.42
N GLY A 166 11.86 13.94 16.97
CA GLY A 166 12.42 12.69 17.50
C GLY A 166 11.80 11.40 16.95
N TYR A 167 10.85 11.46 16.02
CA TYR A 167 10.37 10.28 15.29
C TYR A 167 9.85 10.61 13.89
N SER A 168 9.87 9.61 13.01
CA SER A 168 9.28 9.68 11.66
C SER A 168 7.94 8.96 11.62
N LEU A 169 6.97 9.49 10.88
CA LEU A 169 5.69 8.79 10.68
C LEU A 169 5.85 7.54 9.82
N PRO A 170 5.31 6.37 10.21
CA PRO A 170 5.31 5.20 9.33
C PRO A 170 4.45 5.48 8.09
N VAL A 171 4.96 5.09 6.91
CA VAL A 171 4.28 5.25 5.62
C VAL A 171 3.73 3.89 5.18
N PHE A 172 2.41 3.78 5.03
CA PHE A 172 1.74 2.59 4.49
C PHE A 172 1.12 2.92 3.15
N VAL A 173 1.71 2.41 2.07
CA VAL A 173 1.23 2.72 0.72
C VAL A 173 -0.07 1.97 0.44
N TYR A 174 -1.07 2.68 -0.07
CA TYR A 174 -2.27 2.05 -0.62
C TYR A 174 -2.02 1.61 -2.06
N THR A 175 -2.13 0.32 -2.32
CA THR A 175 -2.01 -0.27 -3.65
C THR A 175 -3.24 -1.13 -3.99
N ARG A 176 -3.32 -1.61 -5.22
CA ARG A 176 -4.38 -2.51 -5.69
C ARG A 176 -3.77 -3.79 -6.25
N PRO A 177 -4.47 -4.93 -6.20
CA PRO A 177 -4.07 -6.13 -6.94
C PRO A 177 -4.27 -5.96 -8.45
N THR A 178 -5.02 -4.93 -8.89
CA THR A 178 -5.33 -4.62 -10.29
C THR A 178 -4.98 -3.18 -10.65
N TYR A 179 -4.86 -2.88 -11.95
CA TYR A 179 -4.85 -1.49 -12.43
C TYR A 179 -6.20 -0.81 -12.13
N ILE A 180 -6.21 0.51 -12.00
CA ILE A 180 -7.44 1.25 -11.69
C ILE A 180 -8.51 1.06 -12.78
N ARG A 181 -9.78 0.99 -12.36
CA ARG A 181 -10.97 0.91 -13.22
C ARG A 181 -11.06 -0.37 -14.08
N ARG A 182 -10.24 -1.39 -13.81
CA ARG A 182 -10.20 -2.66 -14.55
C ARG A 182 -9.88 -3.83 -13.60
N LEU A 183 -10.32 -5.03 -13.96
CA LEU A 183 -9.98 -6.28 -13.25
C LEU A 183 -8.63 -6.88 -13.70
N ASN A 184 -7.89 -6.20 -14.57
CA ASN A 184 -6.55 -6.61 -15.00
C ASN A 184 -5.58 -6.56 -13.82
N VAL A 185 -5.09 -7.71 -13.40
CA VAL A 185 -4.12 -7.84 -12.28
C VAL A 185 -2.78 -7.21 -12.64
N LEU A 186 -2.05 -6.72 -11.63
CA LEU A 186 -0.73 -6.12 -11.85
C LEU A 186 0.26 -7.18 -12.36
N SER A 187 1.06 -6.80 -13.36
CA SER A 187 2.12 -7.65 -13.89
C SER A 187 3.27 -7.80 -12.88
N GLN A 188 4.15 -8.79 -13.07
CA GLN A 188 5.36 -8.89 -12.23
C GLN A 188 6.26 -7.64 -12.28
N PRO A 189 6.53 -7.01 -13.46
CA PRO A 189 7.21 -5.71 -13.50
C PRO A 189 6.52 -4.63 -12.67
N ASP A 190 5.19 -4.59 -12.65
CA ASP A 190 4.45 -3.58 -11.90
C ASP A 190 4.33 -3.89 -10.40
N LEU A 191 4.40 -5.17 -10.00
CA LEU A 191 4.61 -5.54 -8.60
C LEU A 191 5.98 -5.03 -8.10
N ILE A 192 7.02 -5.09 -8.96
CA ILE A 192 8.33 -4.50 -8.69
C ILE A 192 8.24 -2.97 -8.60
N SER A 193 7.59 -2.33 -9.57
CA SER A 193 7.42 -0.87 -9.59
C SER A 193 6.52 -0.33 -8.48
N THR A 194 5.69 -1.17 -7.84
CA THR A 194 4.80 -0.77 -6.74
C THR A 194 5.33 -1.20 -5.38
N ILE A 195 5.20 -2.48 -5.05
CA ILE A 195 5.56 -3.05 -3.75
C ILE A 195 7.07 -3.07 -3.56
N GLY A 196 7.81 -3.53 -4.58
CA GLY A 196 9.28 -3.57 -4.54
C GLY A 196 9.89 -2.18 -4.35
N GLU A 197 9.43 -1.20 -5.13
CA GLU A 197 9.86 0.18 -5.04
C GLU A 197 9.54 0.77 -3.65
N SER A 198 8.32 0.54 -3.14
CA SER A 198 7.92 1.03 -1.82
C SER A 198 8.77 0.43 -0.70
N ALA A 199 9.08 -0.87 -0.75
CA ALA A 199 9.94 -1.53 0.23
C ALA A 199 11.37 -1.00 0.19
N ALA A 200 11.94 -0.83 -1.01
CA ALA A 200 13.30 -0.31 -1.19
C ALA A 200 13.45 1.15 -0.73
N LEU A 201 12.39 1.95 -0.84
CA LEU A 201 12.35 3.33 -0.34
C LEU A 201 11.96 3.44 1.14
N GLY A 202 11.88 2.30 1.85
CA GLY A 202 11.63 2.29 3.29
C GLY A 202 10.21 2.69 3.65
N ALA A 203 9.20 2.24 2.91
CA ALA A 203 7.81 2.22 3.40
C ALA A 203 7.69 1.24 4.59
N ALA A 204 6.76 1.50 5.51
CA ALA A 204 6.49 0.62 6.65
C ALA A 204 5.64 -0.60 6.24
N GLY A 205 4.86 -0.45 5.19
CA GLY A 205 4.09 -1.53 4.62
C GLY A 205 3.26 -1.14 3.41
N ALA A 206 2.51 -2.10 2.91
CA ALA A 206 1.58 -1.93 1.81
C ALA A 206 0.19 -2.44 2.19
N ILE A 207 -0.85 -1.71 1.80
CA ILE A 207 -2.25 -2.05 2.02
C ILE A 207 -2.88 -2.29 0.65
N PHE A 208 -3.24 -3.53 0.36
CA PHE A 208 -4.04 -3.86 -0.80
C PHE A 208 -5.48 -3.47 -0.55
N TRP A 209 -6.01 -2.59 -1.39
CA TRP A 209 -7.42 -2.22 -1.39
C TRP A 209 -8.10 -2.71 -2.67
N GLY A 210 -9.38 -3.02 -2.56
CA GLY A 210 -10.18 -3.46 -3.70
C GLY A 210 -11.63 -3.00 -3.58
N ASP A 211 -12.28 -2.91 -4.72
CA ASP A 211 -13.69 -2.55 -4.82
C ASP A 211 -14.57 -3.81 -4.88
N ALA A 212 -15.89 -3.59 -4.87
CA ALA A 212 -16.87 -4.66 -4.92
C ALA A 212 -16.86 -5.42 -6.28
N ASP A 213 -16.24 -4.88 -7.33
CA ASP A 213 -16.18 -5.58 -8.62
C ASP A 213 -15.32 -6.86 -8.51
N PHE A 214 -14.38 -6.90 -7.57
CA PHE A 214 -13.51 -8.06 -7.35
C PHE A 214 -14.27 -9.29 -6.84
N THR A 215 -15.46 -9.08 -6.28
CA THR A 215 -16.33 -10.14 -5.74
C THR A 215 -17.71 -10.16 -6.38
N LYS A 216 -17.85 -9.58 -7.58
CA LYS A 216 -19.12 -9.49 -8.29
C LYS A 216 -19.69 -10.86 -8.71
N ASN A 217 -18.81 -11.77 -9.11
CA ASN A 217 -19.17 -13.11 -9.59
C ASN A 217 -18.06 -14.13 -9.28
N ARG A 218 -18.36 -15.41 -9.54
CA ARG A 218 -17.42 -16.53 -9.32
C ARG A 218 -16.11 -16.36 -10.09
N GLU A 219 -16.17 -15.84 -11.32
CA GLU A 219 -14.99 -15.62 -12.16
C GLU A 219 -14.05 -14.57 -11.56
N SER A 220 -14.58 -13.43 -11.11
CA SER A 220 -13.79 -12.37 -10.47
C SER A 220 -13.12 -12.86 -9.19
N CYS A 221 -13.85 -13.63 -8.37
CA CYS A 221 -13.28 -14.31 -7.20
C CYS A 221 -12.18 -15.30 -7.58
N GLN A 222 -12.34 -16.05 -8.68
CA GLN A 222 -11.34 -17.00 -9.15
C GLN A 222 -10.08 -16.29 -9.67
N ILE A 223 -10.23 -15.16 -10.37
CA ILE A 223 -9.10 -14.32 -10.81
C ILE A 223 -8.31 -13.85 -9.58
N MET A 224 -8.99 -13.30 -8.55
CA MET A 224 -8.33 -12.87 -7.32
C MET A 224 -7.65 -14.02 -6.59
N LYS A 225 -8.30 -15.19 -6.50
CA LYS A 225 -7.69 -16.41 -5.91
C LYS A 225 -6.43 -16.82 -6.66
N ASN A 226 -6.50 -16.97 -7.97
CA ASN A 226 -5.38 -17.43 -8.79
C ASN A 226 -4.19 -16.46 -8.72
N TYR A 227 -4.47 -15.16 -8.70
CA TYR A 227 -3.44 -14.13 -8.62
C TYR A 227 -2.78 -14.08 -7.25
N LEU A 228 -3.59 -14.02 -6.18
CA LEU A 228 -3.12 -14.02 -4.80
C LEU A 228 -2.30 -15.28 -4.50
N GLU A 229 -2.83 -16.45 -4.86
CA GLU A 229 -2.19 -17.74 -4.65
C GLU A 229 -1.18 -18.11 -5.74
N GLY A 230 -0.78 -17.14 -6.55
CA GLY A 230 0.15 -17.28 -7.67
C GLY A 230 1.23 -16.19 -7.59
N ASP A 231 1.22 -15.30 -8.58
CA ASP A 231 2.29 -14.32 -8.79
C ASP A 231 2.38 -13.30 -7.65
N LEU A 232 1.25 -12.79 -7.17
CA LEU A 232 1.24 -11.84 -6.07
C LEU A 232 1.81 -12.49 -4.80
N GLY A 233 1.33 -13.69 -4.45
CA GLY A 233 1.76 -14.33 -3.21
C GLY A 233 3.24 -14.67 -3.18
N ARG A 234 3.79 -15.19 -4.28
CA ARG A 234 5.24 -15.42 -4.42
C ARG A 234 6.03 -14.14 -4.29
N TYR A 235 5.56 -13.06 -4.92
CA TYR A 235 6.25 -11.77 -4.89
C TYR A 235 6.23 -11.15 -3.49
N ILE A 236 5.10 -11.22 -2.78
CA ILE A 236 4.98 -10.74 -1.40
C ILE A 236 5.97 -11.46 -0.49
N VAL A 237 6.02 -12.80 -0.51
CA VAL A 237 6.97 -13.55 0.33
C VAL A 237 8.42 -13.24 -0.03
N ASN A 238 8.73 -13.05 -1.32
CA ASN A 238 10.07 -12.65 -1.76
C ASN A 238 10.49 -11.32 -1.10
N VAL A 239 9.70 -10.26 -1.30
CA VAL A 239 10.07 -8.92 -0.84
C VAL A 239 10.02 -8.78 0.68
N THR A 240 9.05 -9.39 1.36
CA THR A 240 8.92 -9.29 2.83
C THR A 240 10.03 -10.05 3.53
N THR A 241 10.38 -11.25 3.07
CA THR A 241 11.48 -12.03 3.63
C THR A 241 12.81 -11.32 3.39
N ALA A 242 13.05 -10.80 2.18
CA ALA A 242 14.26 -10.04 1.88
C ALA A 242 14.38 -8.79 2.75
N ALA A 243 13.30 -8.04 2.94
CA ALA A 243 13.29 -6.87 3.82
C ALA A 243 13.57 -7.22 5.28
N GLN A 244 13.03 -8.33 5.78
CA GLN A 244 13.29 -8.81 7.14
C GLN A 244 14.74 -9.26 7.31
N LEU A 245 15.28 -10.03 6.37
CA LEU A 245 16.68 -10.47 6.37
C LEU A 245 17.64 -9.29 6.33
N CYS A 246 17.36 -8.29 5.48
CA CYS A 246 18.13 -7.07 5.40
C CYS A 246 18.11 -6.30 6.72
N SER A 247 16.93 -6.14 7.34
CA SER A 247 16.78 -5.51 8.65
C SER A 247 17.61 -6.22 9.73
N MET A 248 17.53 -7.55 9.80
CA MET A 248 18.28 -8.33 10.78
C MET A 248 19.80 -8.22 10.55
N LYS A 249 20.24 -8.25 9.29
CA LYS A 249 21.66 -8.31 8.95
C LYS A 249 22.36 -6.96 8.95
N LEU A 250 21.73 -5.92 8.38
CA LEU A 250 22.31 -4.59 8.20
C LEU A 250 21.84 -3.58 9.23
N CYS A 251 20.73 -3.83 9.93
CA CYS A 251 20.16 -2.91 10.92
C CYS A 251 20.00 -3.53 12.31
N GLU A 252 20.60 -4.70 12.58
CA GLU A 252 20.50 -5.44 13.85
C GLU A 252 19.06 -5.71 14.31
N GLY A 253 18.12 -5.78 13.35
CA GLY A 253 16.68 -5.93 13.63
C GLY A 253 16.02 -4.69 14.22
N ARG A 254 16.71 -3.54 14.29
CA ARG A 254 16.25 -2.27 14.88
C ARG A 254 15.97 -1.18 13.86
N GLY A 255 15.91 -1.52 12.57
CA GLY A 255 15.71 -0.57 11.50
C GLY A 255 15.19 -1.21 10.23
N ARG A 256 14.93 -0.38 9.21
CA ARG A 256 14.54 -0.82 7.87
C ARG A 256 15.65 -0.43 6.91
N CYS A 257 16.01 -1.34 6.00
CA CYS A 257 16.91 -1.01 4.92
C CYS A 257 16.28 0.01 3.99
N LEU A 258 17.08 1.00 3.60
CA LEU A 258 16.72 2.05 2.67
C LEU A 258 17.73 2.05 1.52
N ARG A 259 17.23 2.17 0.28
CA ARG A 259 18.07 2.37 -0.90
C ARG A 259 18.85 3.69 -0.75
N GLN A 260 20.18 3.62 -0.86
CA GLN A 260 21.06 4.78 -0.68
C GLN A 260 20.83 5.84 -1.76
N ASP A 261 20.87 5.43 -3.03
CA ASP A 261 20.44 6.27 -4.15
C ASP A 261 18.99 5.94 -4.50
N SER A 262 18.06 6.82 -4.10
CA SER A 262 16.63 6.65 -4.38
C SER A 262 16.29 6.47 -5.87
N THR A 263 17.16 6.89 -6.78
CA THR A 263 16.95 6.82 -8.23
C THR A 263 17.42 5.51 -8.86
N ALA A 264 18.29 4.76 -8.18
CA ALA A 264 18.80 3.47 -8.66
C ALA A 264 17.70 2.39 -8.68
N ASP A 265 17.84 1.41 -9.57
CA ASP A 265 16.87 0.32 -9.74
C ASP A 265 17.28 -0.94 -8.97
N VAL A 266 17.52 -0.77 -7.66
CA VAL A 266 17.92 -1.85 -6.74
C VAL A 266 16.80 -2.15 -5.76
N PHE A 267 16.46 -3.43 -5.56
CA PHE A 267 15.30 -3.85 -4.77
C PHE A 267 15.69 -4.85 -3.69
N LEU A 268 14.86 -4.94 -2.66
CA LEU A 268 14.97 -5.97 -1.63
C LEU A 268 14.29 -7.25 -2.13
N HIS A 269 15.04 -8.09 -2.84
CA HIS A 269 14.58 -9.40 -3.32
C HIS A 269 15.49 -10.52 -2.84
N LEU A 270 14.91 -11.70 -2.64
CA LEU A 270 15.68 -12.91 -2.36
C LEU A 270 16.44 -13.35 -3.61
N ASN A 271 17.72 -13.65 -3.44
CA ASN A 271 18.54 -14.25 -4.48
C ASN A 271 18.12 -15.70 -4.71
N SER A 272 17.85 -16.05 -5.97
CA SER A 272 17.41 -17.40 -6.35
C SER A 272 18.50 -18.48 -6.24
N THR A 273 19.78 -18.09 -6.11
CA THR A 273 20.87 -19.05 -5.82
C THR A 273 20.94 -19.41 -4.34
N SER A 274 20.47 -18.52 -3.45
CA SER A 274 20.53 -18.69 -2.00
C SER A 274 19.21 -19.13 -1.39
N PHE A 275 18.09 -18.82 -2.04
CA PHE A 275 16.74 -19.09 -1.55
C PHE A 275 15.85 -19.73 -2.59
N GLN A 276 14.98 -20.63 -2.12
CA GLN A 276 13.90 -21.21 -2.89
C GLN A 276 12.55 -20.88 -2.24
N LEU A 277 11.61 -20.36 -3.04
CA LEU A 277 10.23 -20.20 -2.59
C LEU A 277 9.49 -21.54 -2.72
N ARG A 278 8.94 -22.00 -1.60
CA ARG A 278 8.09 -23.19 -1.52
C ARG A 278 6.63 -22.81 -1.47
N ARG A 279 5.78 -23.72 -1.94
CA ARG A 279 4.31 -23.62 -1.81
C ARG A 279 3.84 -24.72 -0.88
N ARG A 280 2.87 -24.40 -0.03
CA ARG A 280 2.24 -25.39 0.86
C ARG A 280 1.63 -26.53 0.06
N ASP A 281 1.94 -27.74 0.52
CA ASP A 281 1.44 -29.01 0.02
C ASP A 281 0.90 -29.86 1.18
N GLY A 282 0.51 -31.10 0.88
CA GLY A 282 -0.04 -32.04 1.87
C GLY A 282 0.98 -32.47 2.93
N ASP A 283 2.27 -32.39 2.63
CA ASP A 283 3.35 -32.78 3.56
C ASP A 283 3.67 -31.66 4.55
N HIS A 284 3.36 -30.40 4.21
CA HIS A 284 3.66 -29.21 5.01
C HIS A 284 2.40 -28.40 5.40
N PRO A 285 1.36 -29.00 6.02
CA PRO A 285 0.06 -28.34 6.22
C PRO A 285 0.12 -27.13 7.17
N GLN A 286 1.13 -27.06 8.04
CA GLN A 286 1.31 -26.00 9.03
C GLN A 286 1.96 -24.72 8.47
N HIS A 287 2.59 -24.79 7.29
CA HIS A 287 3.25 -23.63 6.69
C HIS A 287 2.22 -22.62 6.15
N PRO A 288 2.60 -21.34 5.95
CA PRO A 288 1.81 -20.42 5.13
C PRO A 288 1.79 -20.91 3.67
N LEU A 289 0.90 -20.33 2.85
CA LEU A 289 0.73 -20.71 1.43
C LEU A 289 2.04 -20.72 0.66
N PHE A 290 2.91 -19.74 0.94
CA PHE A 290 4.28 -19.67 0.44
C PHE A 290 5.23 -19.33 1.57
N TRP A 291 6.44 -19.91 1.55
CA TRP A 291 7.56 -19.52 2.42
C TRP A 291 8.88 -19.58 1.65
N ALA A 292 9.92 -18.95 2.19
CA ALA A 292 11.27 -19.03 1.65
C ALA A 292 12.12 -20.02 2.48
N GLU A 293 12.86 -20.88 1.78
CA GLU A 293 13.89 -21.73 2.36
C GLU A 293 15.26 -21.32 1.83
N GLY A 294 16.25 -21.21 2.71
CA GLY A 294 17.58 -20.78 2.36
C GLY A 294 18.25 -20.00 3.48
N HIS A 295 19.45 -19.50 3.20
CA HIS A 295 20.20 -18.64 4.11
C HIS A 295 20.95 -17.58 3.31
N LEU A 296 21.18 -16.41 3.92
CA LEU A 296 21.97 -15.35 3.29
C LEU A 296 23.40 -15.84 3.07
N SER A 297 23.89 -15.69 1.85
CA SER A 297 25.30 -15.85 1.51
C SER A 297 26.04 -14.52 1.68
N ALA A 298 27.37 -14.56 1.66
CA ALA A 298 28.19 -13.33 1.65
C ALA A 298 27.97 -12.46 0.42
N ALA A 299 27.49 -13.03 -0.70
CA ALA A 299 27.20 -12.30 -1.93
C ALA A 299 25.84 -11.58 -1.90
N ASP A 300 24.98 -11.91 -0.94
CA ASP A 300 23.63 -11.32 -0.80
C ASP A 300 23.61 -10.05 0.06
N ILE A 301 24.74 -9.72 0.72
CA ILE A 301 24.85 -8.67 1.74
C ILE A 301 25.49 -7.41 1.15
#